data_AF-A0A812USW1-F1
#
_entry.id   AF-A0A812USW1-F1
#
_cell.length_a   1.000
_cell.length_b   1.000
_cell.length_c   1.000
_cell.angle_alpha   90.00
_cell.angle_beta   90.00
_cell.angle_gamma   90.00
#
_symmetry.space_group_name_H-M   'P 1'
#
loop_
_entity.id
_entity.type
_entity.pdbx_description
1 polymer ?
#
loop_
_entity_poly.entity_id
_entity_poly.type
_entity_poly.pdbx_seq_one_letter_code
_entity_poly.pdbx_strand_id
1 'polypeptide(L)'
;MGKGSRAAGLKVKSKGKEAKQRRGHVAVKKLSKSSMTSALKARLKKNSGRDDIRIDEQPQLLDDAAHSVPITERGGYPVIRKKGAADPKNWITKTGVPVSVDFNRCRWLPDDWGQGVKATLPNSRSKPNGLGGILTCFVSPEMKVYFHKEKVEEHVGRTLSDKDGFNGQVRLAKLQAQQTIQLARLQIREVNKGGTKSFIGADKDSDFFRLLSATEKKCLPSKEEFHFCVVSARRATKLEGVRDIVAVQTQLQEAGITPTWYVDAESLEDYKALGLKAVVGGKLTPSRNKALDDAAARKKICVQMSDDIAAWEYRHGERASDKTDDAMNKAHALAQRFIVTPVAAARFIVAKMRASPDKPKLGGVYMLGSCARTFAGPEFVDHHFILGDFFVVDKGSSVRFDENMKLKEDYDFTCAHLKAHGSVLRCNRMTLTVKHYSNCGGAVSTRDSKGVEEQRNIAILKTKWPGSFHKHPKRKNEVVMRWKPTAEESEDDDDIDEGKRNPNRTSKSKKKTATASRKETKKASVP
;
A
#
# COMPACT_ATOMS: atom_id res chain seq x y z
N MET A 1 -5.05 -39.22 -83.76
CA MET A 1 -4.21 -38.01 -83.61
C MET A 1 -5.12 -36.80 -83.75
N GLY A 2 -5.42 -36.10 -82.65
CA GLY A 2 -6.41 -35.03 -82.63
C GLY A 2 -6.31 -34.22 -81.35
N LYS A 3 -6.33 -32.90 -81.53
CA LYS A 3 -6.03 -31.82 -80.58
C LYS A 3 -6.87 -31.87 -79.29
N GLY A 4 -6.21 -31.68 -78.15
CA GLY A 4 -6.83 -31.46 -76.83
C GLY A 4 -6.46 -30.08 -76.28
N SER A 5 -7.49 -29.29 -76.03
CA SER A 5 -7.50 -27.86 -75.68
C SER A 5 -6.97 -27.54 -74.27
N ARG A 6 -6.40 -26.34 -74.12
CA ARG A 6 -5.94 -25.70 -72.88
C ARG A 6 -7.11 -25.23 -72.01
N ALA A 7 -7.02 -25.45 -70.69
CA ALA A 7 -7.71 -24.65 -69.68
C ALA A 7 -6.71 -24.25 -68.58
N ALA A 8 -6.24 -23.00 -68.62
CA ALA A 8 -5.37 -22.43 -67.60
C ALA A 8 -6.22 -21.74 -66.52
N GLY A 9 -6.37 -22.39 -65.36
CA GLY A 9 -7.01 -21.81 -64.18
C GLY A 9 -6.10 -20.85 -63.43
N LEU A 10 -6.36 -19.54 -63.54
CA LEU A 10 -5.78 -18.51 -62.70
C LEU A 10 -6.39 -18.57 -61.28
N LYS A 11 -5.66 -19.13 -60.32
CA LYS A 11 -5.99 -19.01 -58.88
C LYS A 11 -5.47 -17.68 -58.33
N VAL A 12 -6.35 -16.68 -58.23
CA VAL A 12 -6.09 -15.43 -57.50
C VAL A 12 -6.13 -15.73 -55.99
N LYS A 13 -4.96 -15.74 -55.33
CA LYS A 13 -4.86 -15.79 -53.87
C LYS A 13 -5.02 -14.37 -53.31
N SER A 14 -6.24 -13.99 -52.92
CA SER A 14 -6.48 -12.78 -52.14
C SER A 14 -6.00 -12.98 -50.69
N LYS A 15 -4.77 -12.54 -50.39
CA LYS A 15 -4.28 -12.42 -49.01
C LYS A 15 -4.89 -11.15 -48.39
N GLY A 16 -6.10 -11.27 -47.84
CA GLY A 16 -6.67 -10.27 -46.95
C GLY A 16 -5.85 -10.20 -45.65
N LYS A 17 -4.94 -9.23 -45.54
CA LYS A 17 -4.31 -8.87 -44.26
C LYS A 17 -5.29 -7.98 -43.51
N GLU A 18 -6.17 -8.57 -42.71
CA GLU A 18 -6.89 -7.81 -41.68
C GLU A 18 -5.86 -7.26 -40.68
N ALA A 19 -5.62 -5.96 -40.76
CA ALA A 19 -4.83 -5.24 -39.78
C ALA A 19 -5.61 -5.26 -38.46
N LYS A 20 -5.32 -6.25 -37.62
CA LYS A 20 -5.82 -6.34 -36.24
C LYS A 20 -5.31 -5.10 -35.50
N GLN A 21 -6.11 -4.03 -35.47
CA GLN A 21 -5.86 -2.84 -34.66
C GLN A 21 -5.79 -3.28 -33.21
N ARG A 22 -4.57 -3.57 -32.74
CA ARG A 22 -4.29 -3.71 -31.32
C ARG A 22 -4.54 -2.34 -30.72
N ARG A 23 -5.74 -2.14 -30.15
CA ARG A 23 -6.00 -1.05 -29.21
C ARG A 23 -4.96 -1.19 -28.10
N GLY A 24 -3.85 -0.48 -28.24
CA GLY A 24 -2.82 -0.42 -27.24
C GLY A 24 -3.45 0.20 -26.01
N HIS A 25 -3.71 -0.59 -24.98
CA HIS A 25 -4.04 -0.04 -23.67
C HIS A 25 -2.84 0.83 -23.26
N VAL A 26 -3.00 2.15 -23.35
CA VAL A 26 -2.03 3.09 -22.81
C VAL A 26 -2.00 2.84 -21.32
N ALA A 27 -0.91 2.26 -20.83
CA ALA A 27 -0.76 1.99 -19.41
C ALA A 27 -0.87 3.32 -18.65
N VAL A 28 -1.90 3.46 -17.83
CA VAL A 28 -2.08 4.66 -16.99
C VAL A 28 -0.86 4.77 -16.09
N LYS A 29 -0.03 5.80 -16.35
CA LYS A 29 1.19 6.05 -15.58
C LYS A 29 0.79 6.32 -14.13
N LYS A 30 1.20 5.44 -13.21
CA LYS A 30 0.95 5.64 -11.78
C LYS A 30 1.56 6.98 -11.35
N LEU A 31 0.74 7.85 -10.78
CA LEU A 31 1.22 9.12 -10.22
C LEU A 31 2.10 8.80 -9.02
N SER A 32 3.38 9.15 -9.10
CA SER A 32 4.33 8.99 -8.00
C SER A 32 4.44 10.30 -7.21
N LYS A 33 5.02 10.23 -6.01
CA LYS A 33 5.31 11.44 -5.21
C LYS A 33 6.16 12.45 -5.98
N SER A 34 7.10 11.96 -6.79
CA SER A 34 7.93 12.80 -7.67
C SER A 34 7.11 13.53 -8.74
N SER A 35 5.91 13.06 -9.08
CA SER A 35 5.06 13.70 -10.10
C SER A 35 4.62 15.11 -9.71
N MET A 36 4.29 15.38 -8.44
CA MET A 36 3.89 16.74 -8.02
C MET A 36 5.06 17.71 -8.04
N THR A 37 6.24 17.28 -7.59
CA THR A 37 7.47 18.08 -7.73
C THR A 37 7.78 18.35 -9.19
N SER A 38 7.66 17.35 -10.06
CA SER A 38 7.87 17.52 -11.51
C SER A 38 6.85 18.50 -12.12
N ALA A 39 5.58 18.44 -11.72
CA ALA A 39 4.55 19.39 -12.14
C ALA A 39 4.86 20.83 -11.70
N LEU A 40 5.20 21.03 -10.43
CA LEU A 40 5.63 22.34 -9.92
C LEU A 40 6.83 22.88 -10.72
N LYS A 41 7.84 22.04 -10.97
CA LYS A 41 9.04 22.42 -11.73
C LYS A 41 8.70 22.74 -13.19
N ALA A 42 7.85 21.96 -13.84
CA ALA A 42 7.43 22.17 -15.23
C ALA A 42 6.70 23.52 -15.40
N ARG A 43 5.79 23.86 -14.48
CA ARG A 43 5.11 25.15 -14.51
C ARG A 43 6.03 26.33 -14.21
N LEU A 44 6.97 26.17 -13.28
CA LEU A 44 7.98 27.21 -13.03
C LEU A 44 8.86 27.47 -14.26
N LYS A 45 9.23 26.41 -14.99
CA LYS A 45 9.92 26.56 -16.28
C LYS A 45 9.05 27.30 -17.28
N LYS A 46 7.79 26.90 -17.45
CA LYS A 46 6.83 27.58 -18.34
C LYS A 46 6.66 29.07 -18.00
N ASN A 47 6.55 29.40 -16.73
CA ASN A 47 6.35 30.77 -16.26
C ASN A 47 7.63 31.62 -16.29
N SER A 48 8.80 31.01 -16.44
CA SER A 48 10.08 31.74 -16.50
C SER A 48 10.26 32.55 -17.79
N GLY A 49 9.43 32.33 -18.82
CA GLY A 49 9.55 32.96 -20.12
C GLY A 49 10.78 32.51 -20.93
N ARG A 50 11.51 31.49 -20.43
CA ARG A 50 12.70 30.94 -21.07
C ARG A 50 12.32 29.91 -22.12
N ASP A 51 12.64 30.22 -23.37
CA ASP A 51 12.52 29.33 -24.53
C ASP A 51 13.67 28.31 -24.62
N ASP A 52 14.80 28.60 -23.99
CA ASP A 52 15.99 27.75 -23.98
C ASP A 52 15.87 26.52 -23.06
N ILE A 53 14.82 26.41 -22.26
CA ILE A 53 14.61 25.30 -21.32
C ILE A 53 13.63 24.28 -21.88
N ARG A 54 14.02 23.00 -21.84
CA ARG A 54 13.07 21.91 -22.07
C ARG A 54 12.02 21.84 -20.94
N ILE A 55 10.75 21.97 -21.32
CA ILE A 55 9.58 21.77 -20.46
C ILE A 55 9.05 20.36 -20.69
N ASP A 56 9.14 19.50 -19.66
CA ASP A 56 8.52 18.19 -19.72
C ASP A 56 7.02 18.33 -19.43
N GLU A 57 6.20 18.15 -20.46
CA GLU A 57 4.73 18.18 -20.31
C GLU A 57 4.27 17.22 -19.22
N GLN A 58 3.46 17.73 -18.30
CA GLN A 58 2.80 16.93 -17.29
C GLN A 58 1.31 16.81 -17.63
N PRO A 59 0.67 15.67 -17.33
CA PRO A 59 -0.78 15.56 -17.36
C PRO A 59 -1.44 16.74 -16.63
N GLN A 60 -2.44 17.38 -17.23
CA GLN A 60 -3.11 18.55 -16.65
C GLN A 60 -3.60 18.29 -15.22
N LEU A 61 -4.13 17.09 -14.96
CA LEU A 61 -4.54 16.64 -13.63
C LEU A 61 -3.44 16.77 -12.57
N LEU A 62 -2.19 16.45 -12.93
CA LEU A 62 -1.06 16.58 -12.01
C LEU A 62 -0.68 18.03 -11.75
N ASP A 63 -0.77 18.88 -12.77
CA ASP A 63 -0.58 20.32 -12.59
C ASP A 63 -1.65 20.87 -11.65
N ASP A 64 -2.93 20.59 -11.93
CA ASP A 64 -4.06 21.04 -11.10
C ASP A 64 -3.93 20.53 -9.65
N ALA A 65 -3.55 19.25 -9.48
CA ALA A 65 -3.32 18.66 -8.16
C ALA A 65 -2.17 19.37 -7.43
N ALA A 66 -1.04 19.62 -8.08
CA ALA A 66 0.08 20.32 -7.47
C ALA A 66 -0.25 21.78 -7.10
N HIS A 67 -1.14 22.44 -7.84
CA HIS A 67 -1.53 23.83 -7.58
C HIS A 67 -2.64 23.98 -6.56
N SER A 68 -3.52 22.97 -6.44
CA SER A 68 -4.56 22.97 -5.43
C SER A 68 -4.02 22.72 -4.02
N VAL A 69 -2.84 22.13 -3.86
CA VAL A 69 -2.17 22.00 -2.55
C VAL A 69 -1.73 23.39 -2.07
N PRO A 70 -2.29 23.90 -0.95
CA PRO A 70 -1.89 25.17 -0.37
C PRO A 70 -0.38 25.21 -0.13
N ILE A 71 0.24 26.37 -0.33
CA ILE A 71 1.68 26.55 -0.04
C ILE A 71 2.02 26.14 1.40
N THR A 72 1.06 26.33 2.31
CA THR A 72 1.18 25.98 3.73
C THR A 72 1.17 24.47 4.00
N GLU A 73 0.94 23.65 2.97
CA GLU A 73 0.85 22.20 3.02
C GLU A 73 1.89 21.51 2.13
N ARG A 74 2.91 22.24 1.67
CA ARG A 74 4.00 21.69 0.85
C ARG A 74 5.22 21.38 1.72
N GLY A 75 6.01 20.38 1.35
CA GLY A 75 7.14 19.88 2.15
C GLY A 75 8.17 20.91 2.65
N GLY A 76 8.40 21.97 1.88
CA GLY A 76 9.23 23.10 2.30
C GLY A 76 8.64 23.98 3.41
N TYR A 77 7.39 23.71 3.80
CA TYR A 77 6.55 24.38 4.79
C TYR A 77 5.86 23.32 5.69
N PRO A 78 5.40 23.64 6.91
CA PRO A 78 5.68 24.83 7.71
C PRO A 78 7.09 24.86 8.26
N VAL A 79 7.55 26.08 8.48
CA VAL A 79 8.81 26.41 9.14
C VAL A 79 8.50 27.08 10.49
N ILE A 80 9.32 26.82 11.50
CA ILE A 80 9.24 27.55 12.76
C ILE A 80 9.73 28.98 12.48
N ARG A 81 8.82 29.96 12.54
CA ARG A 81 9.14 31.36 12.19
C ARG A 81 9.56 32.15 13.41
N LYS A 82 10.72 32.81 13.33
CA LYS A 82 11.09 33.90 14.26
C LYS A 82 10.19 35.11 13.97
N LYS A 83 9.90 35.92 15.00
CA LYS A 83 9.15 37.18 14.84
C LYS A 83 9.88 38.06 13.81
N GLY A 84 9.16 38.53 12.80
CA GLY A 84 9.70 39.35 11.71
C GLY A 84 10.28 38.58 10.50
N ALA A 85 10.37 37.25 10.56
CA ALA A 85 10.74 36.46 9.38
C ALA A 85 9.65 36.56 8.31
N ALA A 86 10.05 36.71 7.03
CA ALA A 86 9.06 36.81 5.97
C ALA A 86 8.32 35.47 5.76
N ASP A 87 7.06 35.57 5.35
CA ASP A 87 6.26 34.39 5.04
C ASP A 87 6.87 33.64 3.84
N PRO A 88 6.97 32.30 3.88
CA PRO A 88 7.37 31.49 2.73
C PRO A 88 6.63 31.75 1.42
N LYS A 89 5.41 32.30 1.48
CA LYS A 89 4.68 32.77 0.30
C LYS A 89 5.35 33.95 -0.41
N ASN A 90 6.17 34.70 0.31
CA ASN A 90 6.82 35.93 -0.14
C ASN A 90 8.34 35.77 -0.30
N TRP A 91 8.84 34.53 -0.34
CA TRP A 91 10.27 34.30 -0.55
C TRP A 91 10.72 34.80 -1.92
N ILE A 92 11.70 35.69 -1.91
CA ILE A 92 12.36 36.24 -3.09
C ILE A 92 13.86 36.13 -2.91
N THR A 93 14.60 35.89 -3.99
CA THR A 93 16.06 35.96 -3.95
C THR A 93 16.55 37.41 -3.86
N LYS A 94 17.83 37.61 -3.55
CA LYS A 94 18.50 38.92 -3.66
C LYS A 94 18.35 39.59 -5.03
N THR A 95 18.16 38.79 -6.08
CA THR A 95 17.95 39.26 -7.46
C THR A 95 16.47 39.42 -7.82
N GLY A 96 15.56 39.43 -6.84
CA GLY A 96 14.13 39.60 -7.06
C GLY A 96 13.41 38.40 -7.67
N VAL A 97 14.02 37.22 -7.74
CA VAL A 97 13.39 36.03 -8.32
C VAL A 97 12.52 35.34 -7.26
N PRO A 98 11.21 35.13 -7.51
CA PRO A 98 10.35 34.41 -6.58
C PRO A 98 10.80 32.97 -6.33
N VAL A 99 10.68 32.52 -5.09
CA VAL A 99 10.94 31.14 -4.67
C VAL A 99 9.60 30.49 -4.36
N SER A 100 9.29 29.40 -5.06
CA SER A 100 8.10 28.59 -4.77
C SER A 100 8.42 27.49 -3.76
N VAL A 101 7.59 27.31 -2.75
CA VAL A 101 7.77 26.23 -1.75
C VAL A 101 7.72 24.86 -2.42
N ASP A 102 8.72 24.04 -2.14
CA ASP A 102 8.90 22.70 -2.71
C ASP A 102 7.97 21.68 -2.04
N PHE A 103 7.60 20.63 -2.77
CA PHE A 103 6.91 19.45 -2.23
C PHE A 103 7.84 18.52 -1.45
N ASN A 104 9.15 18.67 -1.63
CA ASN A 104 10.16 17.92 -0.89
C ASN A 104 10.81 18.74 0.22
N ARG A 105 11.47 18.03 1.13
CA ARG A 105 12.31 18.59 2.18
C ARG A 105 13.56 17.75 2.37
N CYS A 106 14.73 18.38 2.47
CA CYS A 106 15.97 17.72 2.83
C CYS A 106 15.91 17.19 4.28
N ARG A 107 16.52 16.02 4.51
CA ARG A 107 16.50 15.33 5.82
C ARG A 107 17.28 16.06 6.91
N TRP A 108 18.28 16.84 6.52
CA TRP A 108 19.16 17.59 7.41
C TRP A 108 18.70 19.03 7.68
N LEU A 109 17.60 19.46 7.05
CA LEU A 109 17.20 20.87 7.05
C LEU A 109 16.46 21.23 8.35
N PRO A 110 16.99 22.15 9.19
CA PRO A 110 16.41 22.50 10.47
C PRO A 110 14.97 23.00 10.37
N ASP A 111 14.21 22.93 11.46
CA ASP A 111 12.78 23.24 11.47
C ASP A 111 12.43 24.69 11.15
N ASP A 112 13.32 25.63 11.45
CA ASP A 112 13.19 27.06 11.15
C ASP A 112 13.65 27.42 9.72
N TRP A 113 14.15 26.43 8.96
CA TRP A 113 14.55 26.60 7.57
C TRP A 113 13.51 26.14 6.57
N GLY A 114 13.44 26.90 5.48
CA GLY A 114 12.58 26.64 4.34
C GLY A 114 13.27 25.88 3.20
N GLN A 115 12.49 25.12 2.43
CA GLN A 115 12.95 24.60 1.14
C GLN A 115 12.03 25.09 0.01
N GLY A 116 12.65 25.60 -1.05
CA GLY A 116 11.93 26.05 -2.23
C GLY A 116 12.61 25.64 -3.52
N VAL A 117 11.96 25.95 -4.61
CA VAL A 117 12.46 25.85 -5.97
C VAL A 117 12.28 27.19 -6.67
N LYS A 118 13.26 27.58 -7.48
CA LYS A 118 13.20 28.82 -8.26
C LYS A 118 13.69 28.60 -9.68
N ALA A 119 13.25 29.46 -10.60
CA ALA A 119 13.83 29.53 -11.92
C ALA A 119 15.27 30.09 -11.87
N THR A 120 16.17 29.57 -12.70
CA THR A 120 17.45 30.22 -12.94
C THR A 120 17.26 31.33 -13.98
N LEU A 121 17.98 32.43 -13.79
CA LEU A 121 18.09 33.45 -14.83
C LEU A 121 18.99 32.90 -15.95
N PRO A 122 18.73 33.27 -17.22
CA PRO A 122 19.67 33.00 -18.30
C PRO A 122 21.05 33.55 -17.97
N ASN A 123 22.09 32.82 -18.35
CA ASN A 123 23.48 33.27 -18.26
C ASN A 123 24.24 32.83 -19.52
N SER A 124 25.49 33.28 -19.65
CA SER A 124 26.34 32.95 -20.81
C SER A 124 26.60 31.46 -21.05
N ARG A 125 26.26 30.59 -20.08
CA ARG A 125 26.40 29.12 -20.18
C ARG A 125 25.08 28.40 -20.45
N SER A 126 23.97 29.14 -20.59
CA SER A 126 22.66 28.57 -20.88
C SER A 126 22.65 28.06 -22.32
N LYS A 127 22.34 26.78 -22.50
CA LYS A 127 22.30 26.12 -23.80
C LYS A 127 20.86 26.07 -24.31
N PRO A 128 20.63 26.31 -25.61
CA PRO A 128 19.33 26.01 -26.23
C PRO A 128 18.90 24.57 -25.93
N ASN A 129 17.66 24.39 -25.50
CA ASN A 129 17.07 23.11 -25.08
C ASN A 129 17.78 22.43 -23.88
N GLY A 130 18.39 23.21 -23.00
CA GLY A 130 19.05 22.71 -21.80
C GLY A 130 18.08 22.04 -20.81
N LEU A 131 18.58 21.05 -20.06
CA LEU A 131 17.84 20.44 -18.93
C LEU A 131 17.80 21.33 -17.68
N GLY A 132 18.55 22.44 -17.69
CA GLY A 132 18.64 23.39 -16.59
C GLY A 132 17.32 24.13 -16.32
N GLY A 133 17.41 25.19 -15.52
CA GLY A 133 16.31 26.14 -15.39
C GLY A 133 15.61 26.16 -14.04
N ILE A 134 15.77 25.14 -13.19
CA ILE A 134 15.22 25.13 -11.83
C ILE A 134 16.29 24.73 -10.83
N LEU A 135 16.43 25.51 -9.76
CA LEU A 135 17.28 25.18 -8.62
C LEU A 135 16.43 24.96 -7.37
N THR A 136 16.74 23.91 -6.62
CA THR A 136 16.34 23.80 -5.23
C THR A 136 17.16 24.80 -4.41
N CYS A 137 16.51 25.47 -3.47
CA CYS A 137 17.13 26.43 -2.59
C CYS A 137 16.61 26.27 -1.16
N PHE A 138 17.43 26.71 -0.21
CA PHE A 138 17.19 26.66 1.22
C PHE A 138 17.11 28.10 1.72
N VAL A 139 16.05 28.43 2.44
CA VAL A 139 15.79 29.80 2.91
C VAL A 139 15.95 29.84 4.42
N SER A 140 16.88 30.66 4.91
CA SER A 140 17.12 30.84 6.34
C SER A 140 16.01 31.65 7.02
N PRO A 141 15.91 31.64 8.35
CA PRO A 141 14.98 32.50 9.09
C PRO A 141 15.20 34.00 8.81
N GLU A 142 16.43 34.39 8.47
CA GLU A 142 16.83 35.74 8.10
C GLU A 142 16.67 36.03 6.59
N MET A 143 15.90 35.19 5.88
CA MET A 143 15.57 35.36 4.46
C MET A 143 16.77 35.27 3.51
N LYS A 144 17.87 34.67 3.95
CA LYS A 144 19.03 34.38 3.08
C LYS A 144 18.77 33.09 2.30
N VAL A 145 19.10 33.10 1.01
CA VAL A 145 18.88 31.97 0.10
C VAL A 145 20.20 31.26 -0.19
N TYR A 146 20.22 29.95 0.02
CA TYR A 146 21.36 29.06 -0.18
C TYR A 146 20.99 27.95 -1.17
N PHE A 147 21.99 27.36 -1.82
CA PHE A 147 21.78 26.29 -2.82
C PHE A 147 22.46 24.97 -2.45
N HIS A 148 23.35 24.99 -1.46
CA HIS A 148 24.17 23.84 -1.07
C HIS A 148 24.16 23.69 0.45
N LYS A 149 24.19 22.44 0.92
CA LYS A 149 24.23 22.08 2.35
C LYS A 149 25.40 22.75 3.06
N GLU A 150 26.59 22.69 2.48
CA GLU A 150 27.82 23.28 3.04
C GLU A 150 27.65 24.77 3.35
N LYS A 151 26.96 25.52 2.48
CA LYS A 151 26.69 26.95 2.70
C LYS A 151 25.62 27.20 3.74
N VAL A 152 24.68 26.28 3.91
CA VAL A 152 23.75 26.30 5.05
C VAL A 152 24.50 26.01 6.35
N GLU A 153 25.37 25.00 6.38
CA GLU A 153 26.19 24.63 7.54
C GLU A 153 27.16 25.75 7.95
N GLU A 154 27.81 26.40 6.98
CA GLU A 154 28.64 27.59 7.20
C GLU A 154 27.84 28.71 7.86
N HIS A 155 26.62 28.99 7.37
CA HIS A 155 25.76 30.03 7.95
C HIS A 155 25.21 29.65 9.33
N VAL A 156 24.90 28.38 9.57
CA VAL A 156 24.43 27.90 10.87
C VAL A 156 25.59 27.77 11.87
N GLY A 157 26.84 27.68 11.40
CA GLY A 157 28.04 27.55 12.22
C GLY A 157 28.27 26.13 12.76
N ARG A 158 27.66 25.11 12.15
CA ARG A 158 27.85 23.69 12.53
C ARG A 158 27.42 22.74 11.42
N THR A 159 27.90 21.50 11.49
CA THR A 159 27.41 20.40 10.64
C THR A 159 25.96 20.06 10.98
N LEU A 160 25.17 19.81 9.93
CA LEU A 160 23.77 19.41 10.01
C LEU A 160 23.63 17.92 9.74
N SER A 161 22.73 17.28 10.48
CA SER A 161 22.47 15.85 10.46
C SER A 161 20.97 15.57 10.27
N ASP A 162 20.61 14.30 10.05
CA ASP A 162 19.21 13.89 9.96
C ASP A 162 18.40 14.21 11.23
N LYS A 163 19.05 14.36 12.40
CA LYS A 163 18.36 14.75 13.64
C LYS A 163 17.80 16.18 13.53
N ASP A 164 18.51 17.06 12.83
CA ASP A 164 18.13 18.47 12.70
C ASP A 164 16.86 18.65 11.86
N GLY A 165 16.67 17.82 10.83
CA GLY A 165 15.48 17.88 9.98
C GLY A 165 14.41 16.85 10.29
N PHE A 166 14.53 16.09 11.38
CA PHE A 166 13.61 14.99 11.70
C PHE A 166 12.15 15.44 11.77
N ASN A 167 11.85 16.49 12.55
CA ASN A 167 10.51 17.05 12.67
C ASN A 167 9.97 17.56 11.32
N GLY A 168 10.81 18.20 10.52
CA GLY A 168 10.49 18.60 9.16
C GLY A 168 10.12 17.41 8.28
N GLN A 169 10.80 16.28 8.45
CA GLN A 169 10.45 15.03 7.77
C GLN A 169 9.15 14.40 8.28
N VAL A 170 8.85 14.50 9.59
CA VAL A 170 7.55 14.07 10.16
C VAL A 170 6.42 14.90 9.55
N ARG A 171 6.58 16.22 9.45
CA ARG A 171 5.60 17.11 8.78
C ARG A 171 5.45 16.76 7.30
N LEU A 172 6.56 16.58 6.59
CA LEU A 172 6.54 16.12 5.20
C LEU A 172 5.81 14.77 5.05
N ALA A 173 6.01 13.83 5.96
CA ALA A 173 5.31 12.55 5.95
C ALA A 173 3.80 12.73 6.09
N LYS A 174 3.34 13.63 6.98
CA LYS A 174 1.90 13.96 7.16
C LYS A 174 1.29 14.49 5.87
N LEU A 175 1.96 15.47 5.28
CA LEU A 175 1.53 16.06 4.01
C LEU A 175 1.52 15.05 2.87
N GLN A 176 2.56 14.22 2.77
CA GLN A 176 2.63 13.19 1.74
C GLN A 176 1.56 12.11 1.90
N ALA A 177 1.20 11.74 3.13
CA ALA A 177 0.10 10.82 3.39
C ALA A 177 -1.23 11.38 2.85
N GLN A 178 -1.56 12.62 3.23
CA GLN A 178 -2.76 13.34 2.76
C GLN A 178 -2.77 13.43 1.23
N GLN A 179 -1.67 13.85 0.62
CA GLN A 179 -1.53 13.96 -0.83
C GLN A 179 -1.65 12.60 -1.53
N THR A 180 -1.10 11.53 -0.96
CA THR A 180 -1.19 10.18 -1.55
C THR A 180 -2.65 9.72 -1.61
N ILE A 181 -3.40 9.96 -0.54
CA ILE A 181 -4.84 9.66 -0.48
C ILE A 181 -5.59 10.48 -1.53
N GLN A 182 -5.32 11.79 -1.62
CA GLN A 182 -5.93 12.68 -2.61
C GLN A 182 -5.61 12.26 -4.06
N LEU A 183 -4.37 11.91 -4.36
CA LEU A 183 -3.96 11.44 -5.69
C LEU A 183 -4.62 10.10 -6.05
N ALA A 184 -4.73 9.18 -5.08
CA ALA A 184 -5.45 7.92 -5.29
C ALA A 184 -6.93 8.18 -5.62
N ARG A 185 -7.57 9.14 -4.92
CA ARG A 185 -8.95 9.59 -5.20
C ARG A 185 -9.07 10.22 -6.60
N LEU A 186 -8.12 11.06 -7.01
CA LEU A 186 -8.11 11.70 -8.34
C LEU A 186 -7.91 10.69 -9.48
N GLN A 187 -7.05 9.69 -9.32
CA GLN A 187 -6.83 8.65 -10.33
C GLN A 187 -8.10 7.85 -10.62
N ILE A 188 -8.88 7.54 -9.59
CA ILE A 188 -10.14 6.78 -9.75
C ILE A 188 -11.17 7.61 -10.51
N ARG A 189 -11.24 8.91 -10.25
CA ARG A 189 -12.14 9.83 -10.97
C ARG A 189 -11.88 9.85 -12.47
N GLU A 190 -10.63 9.91 -12.89
CA GLU A 190 -10.29 9.97 -14.33
C GLU A 190 -10.66 8.68 -15.06
N VAL A 191 -10.50 7.52 -14.42
CA VAL A 191 -10.92 6.23 -15.01
C VAL A 191 -12.43 6.22 -15.29
N ASN A 192 -13.24 6.88 -14.46
CA ASN A 192 -14.69 6.93 -14.60
C ASN A 192 -15.18 7.98 -15.62
N LYS A 193 -14.38 9.00 -15.96
CA LYS A 193 -14.79 10.03 -16.95
C LYS A 193 -14.98 9.47 -18.37
N GLY A 194 -14.48 8.26 -18.67
CA GLY A 194 -14.67 7.57 -19.95
C GLY A 194 -16.04 6.91 -20.15
N GLY A 195 -16.91 6.86 -19.14
CA GLY A 195 -18.23 6.26 -19.23
C GLY A 195 -18.90 6.21 -17.86
N THR A 196 -20.14 6.72 -17.80
CA THR A 196 -21.02 6.91 -16.62
C THR A 196 -20.57 7.96 -15.59
N LYS A 197 -21.41 9.01 -15.47
CA LYS A 197 -21.28 10.14 -14.53
C LYS A 197 -21.17 9.64 -13.08
N SER A 198 -19.99 9.69 -12.46
CA SER A 198 -19.86 9.55 -11.00
C SER A 198 -18.98 10.64 -10.38
N PHE A 199 -19.28 10.93 -9.11
CA PHE A 199 -18.98 12.15 -8.37
C PHE A 199 -17.50 12.34 -7.99
N ILE A 200 -17.16 13.59 -7.67
CA ILE A 200 -15.85 14.08 -7.25
C ILE A 200 -15.61 13.75 -5.75
N GLY A 201 -14.76 12.75 -5.43
CA GLY A 201 -14.32 12.46 -4.05
C GLY A 201 -13.69 11.06 -3.88
N ALA A 202 -13.21 10.69 -2.69
CA ALA A 202 -13.40 9.28 -2.30
C ALA A 202 -14.91 9.03 -2.37
N ASP A 203 -15.33 7.85 -2.82
CA ASP A 203 -16.71 7.45 -2.63
C ASP A 203 -17.03 7.76 -1.17
N LYS A 204 -18.03 8.60 -0.92
CA LYS A 204 -18.40 8.91 0.46
C LYS A 204 -18.64 7.56 1.12
N ASP A 205 -18.31 7.41 2.40
CA ASP A 205 -18.61 6.16 3.12
C ASP A 205 -20.08 5.73 2.87
N SER A 206 -21.00 6.70 2.73
CA SER A 206 -22.39 6.48 2.31
C SER A 206 -22.57 5.80 0.95
N ASP A 207 -21.79 6.18 -0.07
CA ASP A 207 -21.84 5.56 -1.41
C ASP A 207 -21.33 4.12 -1.33
N PHE A 208 -20.26 3.87 -0.58
CA PHE A 208 -19.77 2.52 -0.34
C PHE A 208 -20.80 1.66 0.45
N PHE A 209 -21.46 2.23 1.46
CA PHE A 209 -22.51 1.53 2.21
C PHE A 209 -23.79 1.29 1.41
N ARG A 210 -23.98 1.91 0.23
CA ARG A 210 -25.11 1.56 -0.65
C ARG A 210 -25.04 0.11 -1.12
N LEU A 211 -23.84 -0.47 -1.17
CA LEU A 211 -23.58 -1.88 -1.52
C LEU A 211 -24.12 -2.87 -0.49
N LEU A 212 -24.44 -2.41 0.74
CA LEU A 212 -25.05 -3.25 1.76
C LEU A 212 -26.53 -3.52 1.43
N SER A 213 -26.97 -4.75 1.66
CA SER A 213 -28.39 -5.13 1.61
C SER A 213 -29.20 -4.41 2.70
N ALA A 214 -30.53 -4.45 2.62
CA ALA A 214 -31.38 -3.85 3.64
C ALA A 214 -31.12 -4.45 5.04
N THR A 215 -30.93 -5.78 5.12
CA THR A 215 -30.62 -6.48 6.38
C THR A 215 -29.26 -6.06 6.92
N GLU A 216 -28.24 -5.98 6.06
CA GLU A 216 -26.89 -5.56 6.46
C GLU A 216 -26.84 -4.10 6.91
N LYS A 217 -27.59 -3.20 6.25
CA LYS A 217 -27.70 -1.79 6.66
C LYS A 217 -28.27 -1.63 8.06
N LYS A 218 -29.24 -2.47 8.46
CA LYS A 218 -29.77 -2.49 9.84
C LYS A 218 -28.70 -2.88 10.86
N CYS A 219 -27.68 -3.62 10.44
CA CYS A 219 -26.58 -4.05 11.29
C CYS A 219 -25.35 -3.12 11.23
N LEU A 220 -25.40 -2.02 10.48
CA LEU A 220 -24.28 -1.11 10.28
C LEU A 220 -23.97 -0.33 11.56
N PRO A 221 -22.86 -0.61 12.26
CA PRO A 221 -22.54 0.07 13.52
C PRO A 221 -22.16 1.54 13.29
N SER A 222 -22.31 2.37 14.33
CA SER A 222 -21.75 3.72 14.36
C SER A 222 -20.23 3.67 14.54
N LYS A 223 -19.49 4.71 14.13
CA LYS A 223 -18.02 4.70 14.25
C LYS A 223 -17.55 4.77 15.73
N GLU A 224 -18.40 5.30 16.61
CA GLU A 224 -18.16 5.43 18.06
C GLU A 224 -18.22 4.08 18.79
N GLU A 225 -18.87 3.07 18.20
CA GLU A 225 -18.93 1.71 18.74
C GLU A 225 -17.60 0.95 18.65
N PHE A 226 -16.61 1.50 17.95
CA PHE A 226 -15.33 0.86 17.69
C PHE A 226 -14.23 1.40 18.60
N HIS A 227 -13.29 0.51 18.91
CA HIS A 227 -11.99 0.82 19.47
C HIS A 227 -10.93 0.48 18.41
N PHE A 228 -10.43 1.51 17.72
CA PHE A 228 -9.42 1.35 16.68
C PHE A 228 -8.03 1.27 17.32
N CYS A 229 -7.36 0.15 17.07
CA CYS A 229 -6.07 -0.21 17.64
C CYS A 229 -5.05 -0.38 16.51
N VAL A 230 -3.92 0.30 16.62
CA VAL A 230 -2.78 0.08 15.73
C VAL A 230 -1.68 -0.61 16.53
N VAL A 231 -1.23 -1.77 16.07
CA VAL A 231 -0.16 -2.52 16.74
C VAL A 231 1.14 -2.28 16.00
N SER A 232 2.15 -1.77 16.70
CA SER A 232 3.39 -1.32 16.09
C SER A 232 4.54 -1.36 17.11
N ALA A 233 5.79 -1.49 16.65
CA ALA A 233 6.95 -1.44 17.55
C ALA A 233 8.23 -1.07 16.79
N ARG A 234 9.05 -0.19 17.38
CA ARG A 234 10.42 0.15 16.93
C ARG A 234 10.50 0.77 15.53
N ARG A 235 9.47 1.52 15.12
CA ARG A 235 9.41 2.17 13.79
C ARG A 235 9.41 3.70 13.83
N ALA A 236 9.03 4.31 14.95
CA ALA A 236 8.93 5.77 15.08
C ALA A 236 10.27 6.52 14.98
N THR A 237 11.41 5.85 15.17
CA THR A 237 12.75 6.48 15.04
C THR A 237 13.30 6.43 13.62
N LYS A 238 12.70 5.64 12.72
CA LYS A 238 13.14 5.50 11.33
C LYS A 238 12.20 6.29 10.44
N LEU A 239 12.77 7.11 9.54
CA LEU A 239 11.98 7.93 8.61
C LEU A 239 10.97 7.12 7.78
N GLU A 240 11.35 5.92 7.35
CA GLU A 240 10.42 5.02 6.67
C GLU A 240 9.23 4.62 7.55
N GLY A 241 9.49 4.26 8.81
CA GLY A 241 8.45 3.91 9.78
C GLY A 241 7.55 5.10 10.11
N VAL A 242 8.13 6.29 10.31
CA VAL A 242 7.37 7.54 10.51
C VAL A 242 6.39 7.78 9.37
N ARG A 243 6.82 7.59 8.10
CA ARG A 243 5.95 7.79 6.93
C ARG A 243 4.74 6.86 6.93
N ASP A 244 4.97 5.60 7.28
CA ASP A 244 3.96 4.56 7.32
C ASP A 244 2.97 4.80 8.47
N ILE A 245 3.49 5.03 9.69
CA ILE A 245 2.73 5.37 10.90
C ILE A 245 1.80 6.56 10.63
N VAL A 246 2.35 7.62 10.05
CA VAL A 246 1.62 8.84 9.74
C VAL A 246 0.57 8.62 8.65
N ALA A 247 0.81 7.72 7.69
CA ALA A 247 -0.17 7.39 6.68
C ALA A 247 -1.41 6.71 7.29
N VAL A 248 -1.22 5.78 8.22
CA VAL A 248 -2.34 5.14 8.94
C VAL A 248 -3.05 6.14 9.86
N GLN A 249 -2.29 6.94 10.63
CA GLN A 249 -2.85 7.96 11.53
C GLN A 249 -3.73 8.96 10.76
N THR A 250 -3.23 9.47 9.64
CA THR A 250 -3.94 10.44 8.79
C THR A 250 -5.27 9.87 8.29
N GLN A 251 -5.28 8.62 7.80
CA GLN A 251 -6.49 7.97 7.26
C GLN A 251 -7.58 7.82 8.32
N LEU A 252 -7.20 7.51 9.58
CA LEU A 252 -8.15 7.42 10.69
C LEU A 252 -8.64 8.81 11.13
N GLN A 253 -7.75 9.80 11.18
CA GLN A 253 -8.10 11.18 11.54
C GLN A 253 -9.03 11.83 10.51
N GLU A 254 -8.83 11.61 9.21
CA GLU A 254 -9.76 12.06 8.17
C GLU A 254 -11.17 11.46 8.35
N ALA A 255 -11.27 10.26 8.92
CA ALA A 255 -12.55 9.63 9.27
C ALA A 255 -13.08 10.05 10.66
N GLY A 256 -12.43 11.01 11.32
CA GLY A 256 -12.78 11.51 12.65
C GLY A 256 -12.51 10.52 13.77
N ILE A 257 -11.53 9.64 13.62
CA ILE A 257 -11.11 8.65 14.62
C ILE A 257 -9.68 8.94 15.07
N THR A 258 -9.45 8.91 16.38
CA THR A 258 -8.10 8.89 16.96
C THR A 258 -7.81 7.48 17.49
N PRO A 259 -6.96 6.68 16.82
CA PRO A 259 -6.66 5.32 17.27
C PRO A 259 -5.82 5.32 18.55
N THR A 260 -5.80 4.18 19.21
CA THR A 260 -4.82 3.88 20.26
C THR A 260 -3.70 3.02 19.67
N TRP A 261 -2.46 3.43 19.89
CA TRP A 261 -1.26 2.74 19.40
C TRP A 261 -0.71 1.85 20.50
N TYR A 262 -0.68 0.54 20.26
CA TYR A 262 -0.15 -0.46 21.18
C TYR A 262 1.28 -0.78 20.77
N VAL A 263 2.23 -0.40 21.64
CA VAL A 263 3.66 -0.48 21.36
C VAL A 263 4.43 -1.19 22.47
N ASP A 264 5.68 -1.61 22.20
CA ASP A 264 6.58 -2.08 23.24
C ASP A 264 7.00 -0.91 24.15
N ALA A 265 7.46 -1.25 25.36
CA ALA A 265 7.80 -0.24 26.37
C ALA A 265 8.91 0.69 25.87
N GLU A 266 9.87 0.15 25.12
CA GLU A 266 11.00 0.90 24.57
C GLU A 266 10.59 1.91 23.50
N SER A 267 9.49 1.69 22.79
CA SER A 267 9.00 2.58 21.74
C SER A 267 8.03 3.67 22.24
N LEU A 268 7.58 3.62 23.50
CA LEU A 268 6.47 4.45 23.97
C LEU A 268 6.70 5.95 23.74
N GLU A 269 7.85 6.45 24.16
CA GLU A 269 8.17 7.88 24.09
C GLU A 269 8.39 8.36 22.65
N ASP A 270 8.96 7.53 21.78
CA ASP A 270 9.13 7.86 20.36
C ASP A 270 7.77 8.04 19.65
N TYR A 271 6.78 7.19 19.97
CA TYR A 271 5.45 7.30 19.38
C TYR A 271 4.67 8.50 19.96
N LYS A 272 4.82 8.78 21.25
CA LYS A 272 4.26 10.00 21.86
C LYS A 272 4.87 11.27 21.25
N ALA A 273 6.17 11.28 20.96
CA ALA A 273 6.85 12.40 20.31
C ALA A 273 6.29 12.70 18.90
N LEU A 274 5.68 11.72 18.22
CA LEU A 274 4.95 11.91 16.96
C LEU A 274 3.53 12.50 17.15
N GLY A 275 3.07 12.66 18.39
CA GLY A 275 1.74 13.11 18.77
C GLY A 275 0.70 12.00 18.79
N LEU A 276 1.12 10.73 18.94
CA LEU A 276 0.22 9.57 18.91
C LEU A 276 -0.28 9.23 20.32
N LYS A 277 -1.52 8.75 20.40
CA LYS A 277 -2.08 8.16 21.62
C LYS A 277 -1.52 6.75 21.82
N ALA A 278 -0.29 6.66 22.31
CA ALA A 278 0.42 5.39 22.50
C ALA A 278 0.31 4.86 23.93
N VAL A 279 0.23 3.53 24.06
CA VAL A 279 0.22 2.79 25.33
C VAL A 279 1.12 1.56 25.22
N VAL A 280 1.65 1.11 26.36
CA VAL A 280 2.46 -0.11 26.41
C VAL A 280 1.53 -1.32 26.29
N GLY A 281 1.74 -2.11 25.23
CA GLY A 281 1.11 -3.42 25.02
C GLY A 281 2.10 -4.58 25.07
N GLY A 282 3.41 -4.32 24.97
CA GLY A 282 4.44 -5.35 24.90
C GLY A 282 4.79 -5.69 23.45
N LYS A 283 5.21 -6.94 23.20
CA LYS A 283 5.53 -7.41 21.84
C LYS A 283 4.23 -7.63 21.02
N LEU A 284 4.34 -8.20 19.81
CA LEU A 284 3.23 -8.40 18.88
C LEU A 284 1.99 -9.00 19.56
N THR A 285 2.11 -10.23 20.07
CA THR A 285 0.97 -10.96 20.65
C THR A 285 0.40 -10.32 21.92
N PRO A 286 1.23 -9.94 22.92
CA PRO A 286 0.75 -9.20 24.08
C PRO A 286 0.03 -7.88 23.73
N SER A 287 0.57 -7.13 22.75
CA SER A 287 -0.06 -5.88 22.29
C SER A 287 -1.43 -6.13 21.66
N ARG A 288 -1.56 -7.20 20.86
CA ARG A 288 -2.85 -7.59 20.29
C ARG A 288 -3.86 -8.02 21.36
N ASN A 289 -3.43 -8.78 22.37
CA ASN A 289 -4.28 -9.18 23.48
C ASN A 289 -4.74 -7.96 24.30
N LYS A 290 -3.81 -7.06 24.63
CA LYS A 290 -4.16 -5.82 25.34
C LYS A 290 -5.17 -4.96 24.56
N ALA A 291 -5.05 -4.89 23.24
CA ALA A 291 -6.02 -4.20 22.39
C ALA A 291 -7.43 -4.83 22.45
N LEU A 292 -7.53 -6.17 22.52
CA LEU A 292 -8.80 -6.87 22.73
C LEU A 292 -9.37 -6.60 24.11
N ASP A 293 -8.53 -6.64 25.16
CA ASP A 293 -8.94 -6.40 26.54
C ASP A 293 -9.46 -4.96 26.74
N ASP A 294 -8.72 -3.96 26.24
CA ASP A 294 -9.14 -2.57 26.32
C ASP A 294 -10.45 -2.33 25.54
N ALA A 295 -10.66 -2.99 24.39
CA ALA A 295 -11.92 -2.92 23.64
C ALA A 295 -13.08 -3.56 24.42
N ALA A 296 -12.86 -4.73 25.01
CA ALA A 296 -13.84 -5.45 25.81
C ALA A 296 -14.24 -4.65 27.06
N ALA A 297 -13.26 -4.08 27.78
CA ALA A 297 -13.50 -3.21 28.93
C ALA A 297 -14.35 -1.98 28.57
N ARG A 298 -14.18 -1.44 27.35
CA ARG A 298 -14.97 -0.33 26.82
C ARG A 298 -16.32 -0.77 26.21
N LYS A 299 -16.62 -2.07 26.17
CA LYS A 299 -17.78 -2.67 25.48
C LYS A 299 -17.85 -2.26 24.00
N LYS A 300 -16.70 -2.16 23.34
CA LYS A 300 -16.54 -1.75 21.95
C LYS A 300 -16.09 -2.90 21.05
N ILE A 301 -16.35 -2.75 19.75
CA ILE A 301 -15.80 -3.62 18.71
C ILE A 301 -14.29 -3.34 18.63
N CYS A 302 -13.45 -4.37 18.68
CA CYS A 302 -12.01 -4.20 18.50
C CYS A 302 -11.67 -4.19 17.01
N VAL A 303 -11.02 -3.14 16.52
CA VAL A 303 -10.39 -3.16 15.19
C VAL A 303 -8.89 -3.14 15.41
N GLN A 304 -8.18 -4.11 14.85
CA GLN A 304 -6.72 -4.10 14.88
C GLN A 304 -6.16 -3.97 13.48
N MET A 305 -5.08 -3.19 13.37
CA MET A 305 -4.38 -3.03 12.11
C MET A 305 -2.88 -2.82 12.27
N SER A 306 -2.15 -3.17 11.21
CA SER A 306 -0.74 -2.86 11.05
C SER A 306 -0.52 -1.37 10.76
N ASP A 307 0.69 -0.89 11.05
CA ASP A 307 1.08 0.51 10.90
C ASP A 307 1.65 0.87 9.52
N ASP A 308 1.71 -0.09 8.59
CA ASP A 308 2.29 0.06 7.25
C ASP A 308 1.26 0.00 6.12
N ILE A 309 -0.02 0.15 6.45
CA ILE A 309 -1.10 0.08 5.48
C ILE A 309 -1.26 1.43 4.79
N ALA A 310 -0.90 1.47 3.51
CA ALA A 310 -1.00 2.67 2.70
C ALA A 310 -2.42 2.93 2.18
N ALA A 311 -3.23 1.89 1.96
CA ALA A 311 -4.60 2.01 1.46
C ALA A 311 -5.43 0.74 1.66
N TRP A 312 -6.74 0.93 1.80
CA TRP A 312 -7.77 -0.11 1.72
C TRP A 312 -8.52 0.04 0.40
N GLU A 313 -8.49 -1.01 -0.42
CA GLU A 313 -9.17 -1.05 -1.70
C GLU A 313 -10.22 -2.15 -1.68
N TYR A 314 -11.44 -1.82 -2.08
CA TYR A 314 -12.50 -2.79 -2.29
C TYR A 314 -12.96 -2.77 -3.75
N ARG A 315 -13.29 -3.94 -4.29
CA ARG A 315 -13.81 -4.07 -5.66
C ARG A 315 -15.18 -4.71 -5.70
N HIS A 316 -16.17 -3.96 -6.17
CA HIS A 316 -17.53 -4.46 -6.39
C HIS A 316 -17.71 -4.95 -7.82
N GLY A 317 -18.21 -6.16 -8.01
CA GLY A 317 -18.52 -6.66 -9.34
C GLY A 317 -18.81 -8.16 -9.37
N GLU A 318 -19.34 -8.60 -10.51
CA GLU A 318 -19.66 -10.00 -10.75
C GLU A 318 -18.43 -10.90 -10.67
N ARG A 319 -18.65 -12.17 -10.33
CA ARG A 319 -17.61 -13.20 -10.36
C ARG A 319 -17.17 -13.48 -11.80
N ALA A 320 -15.99 -14.04 -11.96
CA ALA A 320 -15.57 -14.56 -13.25
C ALA A 320 -16.47 -15.73 -13.67
N SER A 321 -16.75 -15.84 -14.97
CA SER A 321 -17.54 -16.93 -15.55
C SER A 321 -16.90 -18.30 -15.36
N ASP A 322 -15.57 -18.34 -15.24
CA ASP A 322 -14.78 -19.53 -14.99
C ASP A 322 -13.55 -19.19 -14.12
N LYS A 323 -12.81 -20.23 -13.72
CA LYS A 323 -11.65 -20.11 -12.81
C LYS A 323 -10.31 -19.90 -13.54
N THR A 324 -10.32 -19.43 -14.79
CA THR A 324 -9.08 -19.10 -15.51
C THR A 324 -8.52 -17.75 -15.05
N ASP A 325 -7.19 -17.60 -15.08
CA ASP A 325 -6.54 -16.33 -14.71
C ASP A 325 -7.03 -15.17 -15.61
N ASP A 326 -7.33 -15.43 -16.90
CA ASP A 326 -7.84 -14.41 -17.83
C ASP A 326 -9.25 -13.95 -17.49
N ALA A 327 -10.19 -14.87 -17.20
CA ALA A 327 -11.55 -14.51 -16.81
C ALA A 327 -11.58 -13.73 -15.48
N MET A 328 -10.76 -14.17 -14.52
CA MET A 328 -10.58 -13.49 -13.23
C MET A 328 -9.98 -12.08 -13.37
N ASN A 329 -8.98 -11.92 -14.23
CA ASN A 329 -8.40 -10.60 -14.54
C ASN A 329 -9.41 -9.68 -15.24
N LYS A 330 -10.21 -10.23 -16.16
CA LYS A 330 -11.27 -9.49 -16.85
C LYS A 330 -12.34 -9.00 -15.87
N ALA A 331 -12.86 -9.90 -15.01
CA ALA A 331 -13.85 -9.54 -14.00
C ALA A 331 -13.31 -8.48 -13.03
N HIS A 332 -12.06 -8.64 -12.57
CA HIS A 332 -11.38 -7.67 -11.73
C HIS A 332 -11.22 -6.29 -12.39
N ALA A 333 -10.92 -6.25 -13.70
CA ALA A 333 -10.78 -5.02 -14.47
C ALA A 333 -12.12 -4.30 -14.70
N LEU A 334 -13.22 -5.06 -14.81
CA LEU A 334 -14.58 -4.53 -14.96
C LEU A 334 -15.21 -4.11 -13.61
N ALA A 335 -14.71 -4.62 -12.50
CA ALA A 335 -15.23 -4.32 -11.17
C ALA A 335 -15.06 -2.84 -10.81
N GLN A 336 -16.10 -2.25 -10.21
CA GLN A 336 -16.06 -0.92 -9.64
C GLN A 336 -15.08 -0.89 -8.47
N ARG A 337 -14.16 0.06 -8.48
CA ARG A 337 -13.08 0.19 -7.49
C ARG A 337 -13.42 1.29 -6.49
N PHE A 338 -13.36 0.95 -5.20
CA PHE A 338 -13.53 1.85 -4.07
C PHE A 338 -12.21 1.97 -3.30
N ILE A 339 -11.80 3.18 -2.96
CA ILE A 339 -10.75 3.43 -1.96
C ILE A 339 -11.46 3.87 -0.70
N VAL A 340 -11.46 2.98 0.30
CA VAL A 340 -12.27 3.12 1.49
C VAL A 340 -11.39 3.54 2.67
N THR A 341 -11.97 4.25 3.62
CA THR A 341 -11.30 4.51 4.90
C THR A 341 -11.22 3.22 5.71
N PRO A 342 -10.23 3.06 6.62
CA PRO A 342 -10.21 1.93 7.55
C PRO A 342 -11.49 1.85 8.40
N VAL A 343 -12.12 2.99 8.69
CA VAL A 343 -13.38 3.06 9.43
C VAL A 343 -14.53 2.48 8.61
N ALA A 344 -14.67 2.88 7.34
CA ALA A 344 -15.67 2.33 6.44
C ALA A 344 -15.49 0.83 6.22
N ALA A 345 -14.25 0.39 6.02
CA ALA A 345 -13.90 -1.02 5.89
C ALA A 345 -14.36 -1.84 7.11
N ALA A 346 -14.01 -1.41 8.31
CA ALA A 346 -14.39 -2.09 9.55
C ALA A 346 -15.92 -2.15 9.72
N ARG A 347 -16.62 -1.03 9.49
CA ARG A 347 -18.08 -0.93 9.57
C ARG A 347 -18.78 -1.85 8.58
N PHE A 348 -18.28 -1.89 7.34
CA PHE A 348 -18.81 -2.75 6.29
C PHE A 348 -18.66 -4.24 6.63
N ILE A 349 -17.49 -4.64 7.13
CA ILE A 349 -17.24 -6.04 7.55
C ILE A 349 -18.15 -6.42 8.73
N VAL A 350 -18.28 -5.59 9.76
CA VAL A 350 -19.15 -5.89 10.91
C VAL A 350 -20.62 -5.96 10.51
N ALA A 351 -21.09 -5.08 9.61
CA ALA A 351 -22.45 -5.13 9.09
C ALA A 351 -22.74 -6.49 8.42
N LYS A 352 -21.78 -6.99 7.63
CA LYS A 352 -21.84 -8.29 6.96
C LYS A 352 -21.78 -9.45 7.96
N MET A 353 -20.91 -9.38 8.96
CA MET A 353 -20.81 -10.39 10.02
C MET A 353 -22.12 -10.53 10.79
N ARG A 354 -22.69 -9.42 11.25
CA ARG A 354 -23.92 -9.43 12.06
C ARG A 354 -25.17 -9.84 11.29
N ALA A 355 -25.19 -9.63 9.97
CA ALA A 355 -26.26 -10.07 9.09
C ALA A 355 -26.10 -11.52 8.60
N SER A 356 -24.91 -12.12 8.76
CA SER A 356 -24.68 -13.53 8.42
C SER A 356 -25.47 -14.44 9.37
N PRO A 357 -26.05 -15.56 8.88
CA PRO A 357 -26.75 -16.53 9.73
C PRO A 357 -25.92 -17.01 10.93
N ASP A 358 -24.63 -17.28 10.71
CA ASP A 358 -23.71 -17.79 11.72
C ASP A 358 -23.22 -16.72 12.70
N LYS A 359 -23.50 -15.44 12.43
CA LYS A 359 -23.10 -14.27 13.24
C LYS A 359 -21.64 -14.34 13.74
N PRO A 360 -20.65 -14.55 12.84
CA PRO A 360 -19.25 -14.73 13.21
C PRO A 360 -18.73 -13.57 14.05
N LYS A 361 -17.80 -13.87 14.96
CA LYS A 361 -17.20 -12.86 15.87
C LYS A 361 -15.87 -12.30 15.40
N LEU A 362 -15.25 -12.91 14.40
CA LEU A 362 -14.04 -12.43 13.74
C LEU A 362 -14.34 -12.18 12.26
N GLY A 363 -13.93 -11.03 11.76
CA GLY A 363 -13.90 -10.75 10.33
C GLY A 363 -12.67 -9.99 9.91
N GLY A 364 -12.36 -10.02 8.62
CA GLY A 364 -11.20 -9.32 8.10
C GLY A 364 -11.07 -9.44 6.59
N VAL A 365 -9.86 -9.24 6.09
CA VAL A 365 -9.61 -9.04 4.66
C VAL A 365 -8.72 -10.12 4.05
N TYR A 366 -8.62 -10.11 2.72
CA TYR A 366 -7.81 -11.03 1.97
C TYR A 366 -6.32 -10.68 2.01
N MET A 367 -5.47 -11.71 1.93
CA MET A 367 -4.04 -11.61 2.21
C MET A 367 -3.14 -11.18 1.04
N LEU A 368 -3.70 -10.81 -0.11
CA LEU A 368 -2.93 -10.53 -1.33
C LEU A 368 -3.15 -9.11 -1.84
N GLY A 369 -2.08 -8.48 -2.33
CA GLY A 369 -2.13 -7.18 -3.02
C GLY A 369 -2.78 -7.23 -4.42
N SER A 370 -3.21 -8.40 -4.89
CA SER A 370 -4.05 -8.55 -6.08
C SER A 370 -5.25 -9.42 -5.74
N CYS A 371 -6.45 -8.88 -5.95
CA CYS A 371 -7.70 -9.61 -5.73
C CYS A 371 -8.23 -10.29 -7.00
N ALA A 372 -7.52 -10.26 -8.14
CA ALA A 372 -8.07 -10.86 -9.37
C ALA A 372 -8.51 -12.32 -9.15
N ARG A 373 -7.66 -13.13 -8.52
CA ARG A 373 -7.99 -14.54 -8.22
C ARG A 373 -9.16 -14.74 -7.27
N THR A 374 -9.50 -13.73 -6.49
CA THR A 374 -10.67 -13.80 -5.63
C THR A 374 -11.95 -13.82 -6.46
N PHE A 375 -11.92 -13.35 -7.71
CA PHE A 375 -13.08 -13.34 -8.61
C PHE A 375 -13.54 -14.73 -9.05
N ALA A 376 -12.75 -15.78 -8.80
CA ALA A 376 -13.22 -17.17 -8.91
C ALA A 376 -14.24 -17.58 -7.84
N GLY A 377 -14.41 -16.80 -6.78
CA GLY A 377 -15.22 -17.17 -5.63
C GLY A 377 -16.11 -16.05 -5.11
N PRO A 378 -16.80 -16.31 -3.98
CA PRO A 378 -17.61 -15.33 -3.30
C PRO A 378 -16.83 -14.12 -2.83
N GLU A 379 -17.55 -13.00 -2.76
CA GLU A 379 -17.07 -11.78 -2.13
C GLU A 379 -16.76 -11.98 -0.65
N PHE A 380 -17.63 -12.69 0.06
CA PHE A 380 -17.46 -13.07 1.45
C PHE A 380 -17.44 -14.58 1.58
N VAL A 381 -16.47 -15.10 2.33
CA VAL A 381 -16.35 -16.53 2.59
C VAL A 381 -16.17 -16.79 4.07
N ASP A 382 -16.84 -17.83 4.53
CA ASP A 382 -16.74 -18.32 5.90
C ASP A 382 -15.60 -19.32 6.05
N HIS A 383 -15.16 -19.59 7.27
CA HIS A 383 -14.17 -20.65 7.58
C HIS A 383 -12.81 -20.51 6.90
N HIS A 384 -12.44 -19.28 6.51
CA HIS A 384 -11.16 -18.99 5.85
C HIS A 384 -10.23 -18.19 6.76
N PHE A 385 -8.92 -18.40 6.57
CA PHE A 385 -7.86 -17.64 7.22
C PHE A 385 -8.06 -16.12 7.11
N ILE A 386 -8.04 -15.43 8.27
CA ILE A 386 -8.07 -13.96 8.38
C ILE A 386 -6.67 -13.44 8.65
N LEU A 387 -6.18 -12.53 7.79
CA LEU A 387 -4.85 -11.95 7.93
C LEU A 387 -4.78 -10.96 9.11
N GLY A 388 -3.68 -11.02 9.87
CA GLY A 388 -3.46 -10.17 11.05
C GLY A 388 -3.23 -8.67 10.77
N ASP A 389 -3.13 -8.23 9.51
CA ASP A 389 -2.88 -6.82 9.17
C ASP A 389 -4.12 -5.93 9.30
N PHE A 390 -5.32 -6.45 9.09
CA PHE A 390 -6.56 -5.71 9.33
C PHE A 390 -7.71 -6.65 9.60
N PHE A 391 -8.21 -6.63 10.82
CA PHE A 391 -9.33 -7.46 11.24
C PHE A 391 -10.19 -6.75 12.29
N VAL A 392 -11.41 -7.25 12.45
CA VAL A 392 -12.39 -6.78 13.41
C VAL A 392 -12.85 -7.94 14.29
N VAL A 393 -12.97 -7.70 15.59
CA VAL A 393 -13.55 -8.64 16.56
C VAL A 393 -14.78 -7.99 17.16
N ASP A 394 -15.94 -8.58 16.92
CA ASP A 394 -17.22 -8.06 17.44
C ASP A 394 -17.33 -8.30 18.96
N LYS A 395 -18.22 -7.54 19.59
CA LYS A 395 -18.48 -7.58 21.03
C LYS A 395 -18.82 -9.02 21.46
N GLY A 396 -18.32 -9.40 22.64
CA GLY A 396 -18.59 -10.68 23.30
C GLY A 396 -17.59 -11.81 22.99
N SER A 397 -16.61 -11.63 22.11
CA SER A 397 -15.55 -12.64 21.94
C SER A 397 -14.57 -12.62 23.12
N SER A 398 -14.36 -13.77 23.76
CA SER A 398 -13.34 -14.00 24.79
C SER A 398 -12.02 -14.54 24.22
N VAL A 399 -11.96 -14.81 22.91
CA VAL A 399 -10.77 -15.40 22.28
C VAL A 399 -9.59 -14.42 22.34
N ARG A 400 -8.40 -14.96 22.62
CA ARG A 400 -7.13 -14.24 22.69
C ARG A 400 -6.09 -14.93 21.82
N PHE A 401 -5.07 -14.17 21.43
CA PHE A 401 -3.91 -14.72 20.75
C PHE A 401 -3.05 -15.51 21.75
N ASP A 402 -2.48 -16.62 21.31
CA ASP A 402 -1.56 -17.44 22.09
C ASP A 402 -0.17 -16.77 22.18
N GLU A 403 0.23 -16.34 23.37
CA GLU A 403 1.51 -15.63 23.57
C GLU A 403 2.74 -16.51 23.33
N ASN A 404 2.59 -17.83 23.20
CA ASN A 404 3.67 -18.72 22.77
C ASN A 404 3.94 -18.63 21.26
N MET A 405 2.99 -18.08 20.50
CA MET A 405 3.09 -17.84 19.06
C MET A 405 3.78 -16.49 18.80
N LYS A 406 4.97 -16.56 18.21
CA LYS A 406 5.72 -15.36 17.80
C LYS A 406 5.51 -14.99 16.33
N LEU A 407 5.10 -15.97 15.54
CA LEU A 407 4.79 -15.85 14.11
C LEU A 407 3.56 -16.71 13.82
N LYS A 408 2.80 -16.37 12.77
CA LYS A 408 1.58 -17.10 12.38
C LYS A 408 0.51 -17.12 13.48
N GLU A 409 0.56 -16.15 14.37
CA GLU A 409 -0.39 -15.94 15.45
C GLU A 409 -1.81 -15.64 14.94
N ASP A 410 -1.92 -15.09 13.73
CA ASP A 410 -3.19 -14.87 13.02
C ASP A 410 -3.86 -16.16 12.55
N TYR A 411 -3.08 -17.17 12.17
CA TYR A 411 -3.61 -18.50 11.86
C TYR A 411 -4.21 -19.16 13.09
N ASP A 412 -3.47 -19.15 14.21
CA ASP A 412 -3.95 -19.66 15.48
C ASP A 412 -5.22 -18.93 15.94
N PHE A 413 -5.20 -17.60 15.88
CA PHE A 413 -6.33 -16.76 16.27
C PHE A 413 -7.58 -16.99 15.42
N THR A 414 -7.41 -17.25 14.12
CA THR A 414 -8.52 -17.62 13.24
C THR A 414 -9.10 -18.98 13.64
N CYS A 415 -8.26 -20.00 13.83
CA CYS A 415 -8.70 -21.33 14.27
C CYS A 415 -9.37 -21.29 15.65
N ALA A 416 -8.86 -20.49 16.58
CA ALA A 416 -9.47 -20.29 17.89
C ALA A 416 -10.87 -19.68 17.79
N HIS A 417 -11.09 -18.71 16.89
CA HIS A 417 -12.43 -18.19 16.63
C HIS A 417 -13.35 -19.20 15.98
N LEU A 418 -12.86 -20.00 15.03
CA LEU A 418 -13.64 -21.06 14.40
C LEU A 418 -14.08 -22.13 15.40
N LYS A 419 -13.18 -22.53 16.30
CA LYS A 419 -13.52 -23.46 17.39
C LYS A 419 -14.54 -22.85 18.36
N ALA A 420 -14.40 -21.58 18.73
CA ALA A 420 -15.24 -20.94 19.74
C ALA A 420 -16.61 -20.49 19.22
N HIS A 421 -16.70 -20.05 17.97
CA HIS A 421 -17.88 -19.39 17.42
C HIS A 421 -18.44 -20.07 16.15
N GLY A 422 -17.86 -21.19 15.73
CA GLY A 422 -18.25 -21.93 14.53
C GLY A 422 -17.81 -21.29 13.22
N SER A 423 -17.80 -19.96 13.12
CA SER A 423 -17.54 -19.25 11.87
C SER A 423 -16.68 -17.99 12.03
N VAL A 424 -16.02 -17.59 10.94
CA VAL A 424 -15.29 -16.32 10.74
C VAL A 424 -15.59 -15.81 9.34
N LEU A 425 -15.63 -14.49 9.13
CA LEU A 425 -16.02 -13.91 7.84
C LEU A 425 -14.87 -13.17 7.16
N ARG A 426 -14.43 -13.63 5.99
CA ARG A 426 -13.40 -12.94 5.21
C ARG A 426 -14.00 -12.19 4.03
N CYS A 427 -13.69 -10.90 3.91
CA CYS A 427 -13.93 -10.12 2.70
C CYS A 427 -12.82 -10.39 1.67
N ASN A 428 -13.11 -11.23 0.67
CA ASN A 428 -12.18 -11.56 -0.40
C ASN A 428 -11.96 -10.40 -1.39
N ARG A 429 -12.93 -9.50 -1.53
CA ARG A 429 -12.85 -8.35 -2.46
C ARG A 429 -12.17 -7.11 -1.88
N MET A 430 -11.77 -7.17 -0.61
CA MET A 430 -11.03 -6.10 0.05
C MET A 430 -9.55 -6.49 0.16
N THR A 431 -8.70 -5.61 -0.35
CA THR A 431 -7.24 -5.76 -0.36
C THR A 431 -6.58 -4.58 0.32
N LEU A 432 -5.40 -4.84 0.86
CA LEU A 432 -4.57 -3.83 1.49
C LEU A 432 -3.34 -3.56 0.63
N THR A 433 -2.94 -2.30 0.53
CA THR A 433 -1.60 -1.95 0.06
C THR A 433 -0.68 -1.86 1.26
N VAL A 434 0.08 -2.92 1.51
CA VAL A 434 0.97 -3.06 2.69
C VAL A 434 2.36 -3.49 2.26
N LYS A 435 3.37 -3.25 3.08
CA LYS A 435 4.72 -3.77 2.86
C LYS A 435 4.86 -5.19 3.40
N HIS A 436 4.29 -5.46 4.58
CA HIS A 436 4.19 -6.74 5.32
C HIS A 436 5.52 -7.51 5.47
N TYR A 437 6.14 -7.95 4.38
CA TYR A 437 7.38 -8.74 4.36
C TYR A 437 8.68 -7.93 4.35
N SER A 438 8.65 -6.67 3.93
CA SER A 438 9.86 -5.84 3.79
C SER A 438 10.03 -4.80 4.90
N ASN A 439 9.18 -4.79 5.92
CA ASN A 439 9.25 -3.81 6.99
C ASN A 439 10.46 -4.02 7.89
N CYS A 440 11.04 -2.91 8.34
CA CYS A 440 12.00 -2.95 9.43
C CYS A 440 11.26 -3.05 10.79
N GLY A 441 11.68 -3.99 11.64
CA GLY A 441 11.10 -4.21 12.97
C GLY A 441 9.99 -5.29 12.99
N GLY A 442 9.20 -5.30 14.08
CA GLY A 442 8.03 -6.17 14.23
C GLY A 442 8.29 -7.68 13.99
N ALA A 443 7.32 -8.37 13.37
CA ALA A 443 7.42 -9.79 13.05
C ALA A 443 8.63 -10.13 12.16
N VAL A 444 9.04 -9.21 11.27
CA VAL A 444 10.20 -9.41 10.39
C VAL A 444 11.48 -9.57 11.21
N SER A 445 11.63 -8.82 12.30
CA SER A 445 12.82 -8.94 13.18
C SER A 445 12.90 -10.27 13.94
N THR A 446 11.79 -11.00 14.03
CA THR A 446 11.72 -12.32 14.69
C THR A 446 12.03 -13.47 13.73
N ARG A 447 12.01 -13.22 12.42
CA ARG A 447 12.31 -14.24 11.42
C ARG A 447 13.81 -14.45 11.32
N ASP A 448 14.25 -15.68 11.55
CA ASP A 448 15.61 -16.09 11.28
C ASP A 448 15.76 -16.54 9.81
N SER A 449 16.95 -16.36 9.24
CA SER A 449 17.24 -16.73 7.85
C SER A 449 17.15 -18.24 7.59
N LYS A 450 17.25 -19.07 8.63
CA LYS A 450 17.13 -20.53 8.54
C LYS A 450 15.66 -20.99 8.61
N GLY A 451 14.74 -20.12 9.05
CA GLY A 451 13.31 -20.39 9.23
C GLY A 451 13.01 -21.31 10.43
N VAL A 452 13.89 -21.36 11.42
CA VAL A 452 13.72 -22.17 12.64
C VAL A 452 12.49 -21.70 13.44
N GLU A 453 12.34 -20.39 13.63
CA GLU A 453 11.20 -19.84 14.37
C GLU A 453 9.89 -20.04 13.58
N GLU A 454 9.91 -19.89 12.25
CA GLU A 454 8.76 -20.23 11.38
C GLU A 454 8.35 -21.71 11.54
N GLN A 455 9.32 -22.63 11.52
CA GLN A 455 9.05 -24.07 11.67
C GLN A 455 8.52 -24.42 13.07
N ARG A 456 9.06 -23.78 14.12
CA ARG A 456 8.54 -23.91 15.48
C ARG A 456 7.07 -23.50 15.56
N ASN A 457 6.69 -22.34 15.03
CA ASN A 457 5.29 -21.88 15.05
C ASN A 457 4.39 -22.76 14.18
N ILE A 458 4.88 -23.29 13.06
CA ILE A 458 4.13 -24.30 12.27
C ILE A 458 3.90 -25.58 13.06
N ALA A 459 4.88 -26.05 13.84
CA ALA A 459 4.73 -27.24 14.68
C ALA A 459 3.66 -27.01 15.75
N ILE A 460 3.68 -25.84 16.42
CA ILE A 460 2.63 -25.46 17.38
C ILE A 460 1.26 -25.49 16.73
N LEU A 461 1.09 -24.87 15.55
CA LEU A 461 -0.18 -24.88 14.81
C LEU A 461 -0.68 -26.30 14.51
N LYS A 462 0.22 -27.20 14.08
CA LYS A 462 -0.14 -28.59 13.75
C LYS A 462 -0.54 -29.40 14.98
N THR A 463 0.14 -29.18 16.11
CA THR A 463 -0.19 -29.84 17.38
C THR A 463 -1.51 -29.34 17.93
N LYS A 464 -1.74 -28.02 17.90
CA LYS A 464 -2.95 -27.40 18.45
C LYS A 464 -4.19 -27.61 17.56
N TRP A 465 -4.00 -27.71 16.25
CA TRP A 465 -5.05 -27.81 15.24
C TRP A 465 -4.75 -28.96 14.25
N PRO A 466 -4.81 -30.22 14.70
CA PRO A 466 -4.51 -31.37 13.85
C PRO A 466 -5.40 -31.38 12.60
N GLY A 467 -4.82 -31.74 11.46
CA GLY A 467 -5.51 -31.77 10.16
C GLY A 467 -5.81 -30.42 9.50
N SER A 468 -5.72 -29.30 10.24
CA SER A 468 -6.07 -27.98 9.71
C SER A 468 -4.97 -27.33 8.85
N PHE A 469 -3.72 -27.77 8.98
CA PHE A 469 -2.56 -27.11 8.38
C PHE A 469 -1.73 -28.01 7.47
N HIS A 470 -1.64 -27.60 6.21
CA HIS A 470 -0.90 -28.30 5.16
C HIS A 470 0.33 -27.47 4.75
N LYS A 471 1.43 -28.12 4.35
CA LYS A 471 2.59 -27.39 3.82
C LYS A 471 2.21 -26.69 2.51
N HIS A 472 2.63 -25.44 2.33
CA HIS A 472 2.40 -24.74 1.07
C HIS A 472 3.24 -25.39 -0.05
N PRO A 473 2.65 -25.74 -1.22
CA PRO A 473 3.33 -26.57 -2.22
C PRO A 473 4.53 -25.90 -2.89
N LYS A 474 4.57 -24.55 -2.91
CA LYS A 474 5.60 -23.77 -3.61
C LYS A 474 6.46 -22.89 -2.71
N ARG A 475 6.10 -22.73 -1.42
CA ARG A 475 6.71 -21.72 -0.54
C ARG A 475 7.17 -22.42 0.73
N LYS A 476 8.49 -22.44 0.94
CA LYS A 476 9.08 -23.04 2.15
C LYS A 476 8.63 -22.23 3.36
N ASN A 477 8.42 -22.90 4.50
CA ASN A 477 8.01 -22.27 5.76
C ASN A 477 6.64 -21.56 5.71
N GLU A 478 5.80 -21.91 4.74
CA GLU A 478 4.42 -21.45 4.66
C GLU A 478 3.44 -22.61 4.77
N VAL A 479 2.24 -22.31 5.26
CA VAL A 479 1.15 -23.27 5.44
C VAL A 479 -0.12 -22.79 4.76
N VAL A 480 -0.93 -23.75 4.32
CA VAL A 480 -2.29 -23.54 3.87
C VAL A 480 -3.22 -24.05 4.96
N MET A 481 -4.03 -23.15 5.49
CA MET A 481 -5.10 -23.47 6.43
C MET A 481 -6.30 -24.01 5.64
N ARG A 482 -6.82 -25.16 6.09
CA ARG A 482 -8.09 -25.74 5.64
C ARG A 482 -8.83 -26.15 6.90
N TRP A 483 -9.80 -25.34 7.32
CA TRP A 483 -10.61 -25.68 8.47
C TRP A 483 -11.48 -26.88 8.11
N LYS A 484 -11.26 -27.98 8.83
CA LYS A 484 -12.26 -29.04 8.93
C LYS A 484 -12.95 -28.79 10.27
N PRO A 485 -14.29 -28.68 10.32
CA PRO A 485 -14.99 -28.89 11.58
C PRO A 485 -14.42 -30.17 12.16
N THR A 486 -14.05 -30.15 13.44
CA THR A 486 -13.64 -31.38 14.10
C THR A 486 -14.83 -32.31 13.95
N ALA A 487 -14.72 -33.28 13.05
CA ALA A 487 -15.61 -34.40 13.05
C ALA A 487 -15.43 -34.97 14.45
N GLU A 488 -16.52 -35.02 15.22
CA GLU A 488 -16.64 -36.05 16.23
C GLU A 488 -16.25 -37.34 15.53
N GLU A 489 -15.04 -37.83 15.83
CA GLU A 489 -14.44 -39.12 15.47
C GLU A 489 -15.20 -39.94 14.42
N SER A 490 -15.39 -39.38 13.21
CA SER A 490 -15.86 -40.19 12.10
C SER A 490 -14.62 -40.91 11.59
N GLU A 491 -14.37 -42.09 12.16
CA GLU A 491 -13.26 -43.00 11.83
C GLU A 491 -13.31 -43.51 10.37
N ASP A 492 -14.30 -43.10 9.58
CA ASP A 492 -14.53 -43.59 8.23
C ASP A 492 -14.44 -42.46 7.19
N ASP A 493 -13.26 -42.28 6.59
CA ASP A 493 -13.05 -42.02 5.15
C ASP A 493 -11.63 -41.50 4.88
N ASP A 494 -10.68 -42.42 4.84
CA ASP A 494 -9.31 -42.21 4.33
C ASP A 494 -9.21 -42.44 2.80
N ASP A 495 -10.26 -42.10 2.05
CA ASP A 495 -10.25 -42.15 0.57
C ASP A 495 -10.46 -40.76 -0.05
N ILE A 496 -9.55 -39.82 0.23
CA ILE A 496 -9.41 -38.61 -0.59
C ILE A 496 -8.21 -38.76 -1.52
N ASP A 497 -8.51 -39.36 -2.67
CA ASP A 497 -8.11 -38.95 -4.02
C ASP A 497 -6.80 -38.15 -4.10
N GLU A 498 -5.67 -38.87 -3.95
CA GLU A 498 -4.43 -38.47 -4.60
C GLU A 498 -4.69 -38.43 -6.10
N GLY A 499 -5.10 -37.25 -6.58
CA GLY A 499 -5.37 -37.00 -7.98
C GLY A 499 -4.29 -37.65 -8.85
N LYS A 500 -4.70 -38.72 -9.55
CA LYS A 500 -3.89 -39.45 -10.52
C LYS A 500 -3.20 -38.43 -11.41
N ARG A 501 -1.91 -38.20 -11.15
CA ARG A 501 -1.02 -37.49 -12.06
C ARG A 501 -1.06 -38.28 -13.36
N ASN A 502 -1.70 -37.70 -14.37
CA ASN A 502 -1.73 -38.23 -15.72
C ASN A 502 -0.29 -38.57 -16.17
N PRO A 503 0.10 -39.85 -16.31
CA PRO A 503 1.47 -40.22 -16.65
C PRO A 503 1.84 -39.91 -18.12
N ASN A 504 0.87 -39.46 -18.93
CA ASN A 504 1.06 -39.23 -20.37
C ASN A 504 1.60 -37.84 -20.76
N ARG A 505 2.14 -37.05 -19.83
CA ARG A 505 2.81 -35.80 -20.20
C ARG A 505 4.27 -36.09 -20.60
N THR A 506 4.42 -36.64 -21.81
CA THR A 506 5.70 -36.86 -22.48
C THR A 506 6.55 -35.59 -22.44
N SER A 507 7.68 -35.68 -21.75
CA SER A 507 8.73 -34.69 -21.75
C SER A 507 9.34 -34.58 -23.15
N LYS A 508 8.98 -33.55 -23.92
CA LYS A 508 9.80 -33.12 -25.06
C LYS A 508 11.15 -32.66 -24.52
N SER A 509 12.17 -33.49 -24.70
CA SER A 509 13.56 -33.17 -24.39
C SER A 509 14.00 -31.98 -25.25
N LYS A 510 14.31 -30.87 -24.59
CA LYS A 510 15.07 -29.79 -25.22
C LYS A 510 16.53 -30.25 -25.30
N LYS A 511 16.94 -30.63 -26.51
CA LYS A 511 18.33 -30.84 -26.92
C LYS A 511 19.11 -29.56 -26.59
N LYS A 512 19.98 -29.60 -25.57
CA LYS A 512 20.97 -28.56 -25.32
C LYS A 512 22.11 -28.74 -26.31
N THR A 513 22.23 -27.82 -27.26
CA THR A 513 23.46 -27.61 -28.02
C THR A 513 24.48 -26.95 -27.10
N ALA A 514 25.56 -27.66 -26.81
CA ALA A 514 26.73 -27.12 -26.14
C ALA A 514 27.52 -26.26 -27.15
N THR A 515 27.71 -24.98 -26.82
CA THR A 515 28.69 -24.13 -27.51
C THR A 515 29.79 -23.86 -26.50
N ALA A 516 30.95 -24.49 -26.72
CA ALA A 516 32.16 -24.28 -25.93
C ALA A 516 32.76 -22.92 -26.29
N SER A 517 32.89 -22.02 -25.31
CA SER A 517 33.75 -20.84 -25.41
C SER A 517 34.95 -21.03 -24.49
N ARG A 518 36.09 -21.26 -25.14
CA ARG A 518 37.43 -21.35 -24.58
C ARG A 518 37.85 -19.93 -24.17
N LYS A 519 38.09 -19.69 -22.87
CA LYS A 519 38.72 -18.46 -22.38
C LYS A 519 40.14 -18.81 -21.93
N GLU A 520 41.11 -18.39 -22.75
CA GLU A 520 42.53 -18.39 -22.42
C GLU A 520 42.82 -17.35 -21.32
N THR A 521 43.46 -17.80 -20.26
CA THR A 521 44.17 -16.96 -19.30
C THR A 521 45.60 -16.76 -19.79
N LYS A 522 45.95 -15.54 -20.22
CA LYS A 522 47.35 -15.13 -20.39
C LYS A 522 47.92 -14.65 -19.06
N LYS A 523 48.97 -15.35 -18.61
CA LYS A 523 49.98 -14.84 -17.65
C LYS A 523 50.68 -13.63 -18.27
N ALA A 524 50.93 -12.62 -17.47
CA ALA A 524 51.97 -11.63 -17.72
C ALA A 524 52.89 -11.62 -16.49
N SER A 525 54.19 -11.67 -16.75
CA SER A 525 55.27 -11.68 -15.79
C SER A 525 56.33 -10.69 -16.28
N VAL A 526 56.90 -9.93 -15.33
CA VAL A 526 58.24 -9.29 -15.35
C VAL A 526 58.31 -7.94 -16.10
N PRO A 527 59.13 -6.94 -15.69
CA PRO A 527 60.21 -6.90 -14.68
C PRO A 527 59.80 -6.57 -13.26
#